data_AF-A0A0M5I674-F1
#
_entry.id   AF-A0A0M5I674-F1
#
_cell.length_a   1.000
_cell.length_b   1.000
_cell.length_c   1.000
_cell.angle_alpha   90.00
_cell.angle_beta   90.00
_cell.angle_gamma   90.00
#
_symmetry.space_group_name_H-M   'P 1'
#
loop_
_entity.id
_entity.type
_entity.pdbx_description
1 polymer ?
#
loop_
_entity_poly.entity_id
_entity_poly.type
_entity_poly.pdbx_seq_one_letter_code
_entity_poly.pdbx_strand_id
1 'polypeptide(L)'
;PCPCPDLVLGVPPHTDMSYLTILVPNEVQGLQASRDGQWYDVKYVPNALVVHVGDQMEILSNGKYKAVFHRTTVNKDKTRMSWPVFIEPKAEREVGPHPKLVNQDNPP
;
A
#
# COMPACT_ATOMS: atom_id res chain seq x y z
N PRO A 1 -21.25 -1.04 5.79
CA PRO A 1 -21.52 -2.38 6.38
C PRO A 1 -21.93 -3.36 5.29
N CYS A 2 -21.46 -4.61 5.33
CA CYS A 2 -21.74 -5.63 4.31
C CYS A 2 -22.32 -6.90 4.95
N PRO A 3 -23.49 -7.42 4.51
CA PRO A 3 -24.10 -8.60 5.13
C PRO A 3 -23.29 -9.88 4.95
N CYS A 4 -22.45 -9.96 3.92
CA CYS A 4 -21.64 -11.14 3.58
C CYS A 4 -20.15 -10.75 3.45
N PRO A 5 -19.47 -10.36 4.54
CA PRO A 5 -18.13 -9.79 4.49
C PRO A 5 -17.06 -10.77 4.01
N ASP A 6 -17.31 -12.09 4.11
CA ASP A 6 -16.39 -13.13 3.68
C ASP A 6 -16.44 -13.39 2.16
N LEU A 7 -17.46 -12.85 1.47
CA LEU A 7 -17.67 -13.07 0.03
C LEU A 7 -17.19 -11.90 -0.84
N VAL A 8 -16.86 -10.75 -0.24
CA VAL A 8 -16.48 -9.54 -0.97
C VAL A 8 -15.32 -8.82 -0.32
N LEU A 9 -14.58 -8.05 -1.11
CA LEU A 9 -13.55 -7.14 -0.66
C LEU A 9 -14.03 -5.69 -0.78
N GLY A 10 -13.50 -4.80 0.04
CA GLY A 10 -13.72 -3.36 -0.09
C GLY A 10 -12.94 -2.80 -1.28
N VAL A 11 -11.67 -3.19 -1.39
CA VAL A 11 -10.77 -2.89 -2.51
C VAL A 11 -10.00 -4.17 -2.82
N PRO A 12 -9.93 -4.60 -4.09
CA PRO A 12 -9.23 -5.83 -4.47
C PRO A 12 -7.72 -5.76 -4.18
N PRO A 13 -7.02 -6.91 -4.18
CA PRO A 13 -5.57 -6.95 -4.05
C PRO A 13 -4.85 -6.15 -5.13
N HIS A 14 -3.98 -5.22 -4.74
CA HIS A 14 -3.20 -4.36 -5.63
C HIS A 14 -1.93 -3.83 -4.94
N THR A 15 -1.04 -3.22 -5.72
CA THR A 15 -0.03 -2.27 -5.26
C THR A 15 -0.46 -0.86 -5.69
N ASP A 16 0.09 0.16 -5.02
CA ASP A 16 -0.15 1.54 -5.41
C ASP A 16 0.85 1.99 -6.47
N MET A 17 0.36 2.62 -7.53
CA MET A 17 1.21 3.27 -8.55
C MET A 17 1.93 4.52 -8.02
N SER A 18 1.69 4.93 -6.78
CA SER A 18 2.28 6.12 -6.18
C SER A 18 3.76 5.93 -5.82
N TYR A 19 4.42 7.00 -5.36
CA TYR A 19 5.73 6.89 -4.72
C TYR A 19 5.58 6.45 -3.25
N LEU A 20 4.73 7.13 -2.50
CA LEU A 20 4.36 6.81 -1.14
C LEU A 20 2.87 7.05 -0.94
N THR A 21 2.24 6.23 -0.12
CA THR A 21 0.85 6.41 0.30
C THR A 21 0.80 6.69 1.79
N ILE A 22 0.12 7.77 2.18
CA ILE A 22 -0.21 8.10 3.56
C ILE A 22 -1.70 7.86 3.74
N LEU A 23 -2.06 6.91 4.60
CA LEU A 23 -3.44 6.54 4.86
C LEU A 23 -3.85 6.97 6.27
N VAL A 24 -4.95 7.71 6.34
CA VAL A 24 -5.63 8.06 7.60
C VAL A 24 -6.84 7.14 7.78
N PRO A 25 -6.77 6.08 8.61
CA PRO A 25 -7.91 5.20 8.86
C PRO A 25 -8.76 5.67 10.07
N ASN A 26 -10.01 5.25 10.11
CA ASN A 26 -10.75 5.19 11.38
C ASN A 26 -10.40 3.90 12.16
N GLU A 27 -11.02 3.71 13.32
CA GLU A 27 -10.75 2.60 14.25
C GLU A 27 -11.21 1.21 13.77
N VAL A 28 -11.85 1.14 12.59
CA VAL A 28 -12.40 -0.11 12.05
C VAL A 28 -11.33 -0.81 11.20
N GLN A 29 -10.96 -2.02 11.62
CA GLN A 29 -10.00 -2.86 10.89
C GLN A 29 -10.48 -3.18 9.48
N GLY A 30 -9.53 -3.45 8.59
CA GLY A 30 -9.85 -3.97 7.27
C GLY A 30 -8.76 -3.78 6.22
N LEU A 31 -7.72 -2.97 6.49
CA LEU A 31 -6.55 -2.97 5.62
C LEU A 31 -5.73 -4.24 5.89
N GLN A 32 -5.39 -4.97 4.83
CA GLN A 32 -4.51 -6.12 4.89
C GLN A 32 -3.33 -5.95 3.94
N ALA A 33 -2.13 -6.27 4.42
CA ALA A 33 -0.91 -6.34 3.60
C ALA A 33 -0.51 -7.81 3.41
N SER A 34 0.02 -8.14 2.24
CA SER A 34 0.54 -9.47 1.93
C SER A 34 2.03 -9.55 2.18
N ARG A 35 2.48 -10.63 2.80
CA ARG A 35 3.90 -11.00 2.93
C ARG A 35 4.00 -12.52 2.88
N ASP A 36 4.94 -13.04 2.08
CA ASP A 36 5.21 -14.48 1.94
C ASP A 36 3.95 -15.31 1.60
N GLY A 37 3.07 -14.76 0.76
CA GLY A 37 1.81 -15.41 0.34
C GLY A 37 0.71 -15.40 1.39
N GLN A 38 0.91 -14.72 2.53
CA GLN A 38 -0.06 -14.62 3.62
C GLN A 38 -0.54 -13.18 3.81
N TRP A 39 -1.82 -13.04 4.18
CA TRP A 39 -2.45 -11.75 4.47
C TRP A 39 -2.37 -11.43 5.97
N TYR A 40 -1.94 -10.21 6.28
CA TYR A 40 -1.79 -9.70 7.64
C TYR A 40 -2.64 -8.45 7.82
N ASP A 41 -3.41 -8.39 8.90
CA ASP A 41 -4.15 -7.18 9.28
C ASP A 41 -3.19 -6.06 9.69
N VAL A 42 -3.36 -4.88 9.09
CA VAL A 42 -2.66 -3.68 9.53
C VAL A 42 -3.40 -3.10 10.72
N LYS A 43 -2.87 -3.37 11.92
CA LYS A 43 -3.48 -2.96 13.18
C LYS A 43 -3.68 -1.45 13.24
N TYR A 44 -4.93 -1.01 13.42
CA TYR A 44 -5.22 0.36 13.86
C TYR A 44 -4.46 0.74 15.15
N VAL A 45 -3.78 1.88 15.09
CA VAL A 45 -3.12 2.52 16.23
C VAL A 45 -3.70 3.93 16.38
N PRO A 46 -4.24 4.31 17.55
CA PRO A 46 -4.78 5.65 17.76
C PRO A 46 -3.75 6.74 17.45
N ASN A 47 -4.19 7.79 16.75
CA ASN A 47 -3.36 8.93 16.33
C ASN A 47 -2.17 8.59 15.41
N ALA A 48 -2.15 7.38 14.83
CA ALA A 48 -1.12 6.99 13.87
C ALA A 48 -1.62 7.10 12.42
N LEU A 49 -0.66 7.28 11.53
CA LEU A 49 -0.83 7.16 10.09
C LEU A 49 -0.27 5.82 9.64
N VAL A 50 -0.90 5.20 8.64
CA VAL A 50 -0.29 4.08 7.93
C VAL A 50 0.43 4.65 6.73
N VAL A 51 1.72 4.34 6.59
CA VAL A 51 2.52 4.77 5.43
C VAL A 51 3.09 3.54 4.75
N HIS A 52 2.95 3.45 3.43
CA HIS A 52 3.56 2.37 2.66
C HIS A 52 4.12 2.85 1.32
N VAL A 53 5.03 2.02 0.81
CA VAL A 53 5.75 2.20 -0.44
C VAL A 53 4.85 1.77 -1.61
N GLY A 54 4.84 2.58 -2.67
CA GLY A 54 4.24 2.25 -3.95
C GLY A 54 5.29 1.90 -5.02
N ASP A 55 4.80 1.56 -6.20
CA ASP A 55 5.58 1.05 -7.34
C ASP A 55 6.70 1.99 -7.76
N GLN A 56 6.46 3.31 -7.72
CA GLN A 56 7.46 4.27 -8.19
C GLN A 56 8.68 4.37 -7.27
N MET A 57 8.49 4.17 -5.96
CA MET A 57 9.62 4.07 -5.03
C MET A 57 10.36 2.74 -5.20
N GLU A 58 9.64 1.63 -5.46
CA GLU A 58 10.29 0.35 -5.77
C GLU A 58 11.21 0.49 -7.00
N ILE A 59 10.72 1.08 -8.09
CA ILE A 59 11.49 1.36 -9.31
C ILE A 59 12.69 2.27 -9.01
N LEU A 60 12.47 3.44 -8.37
CA LEU A 60 13.55 4.37 -8.04
C LEU A 60 14.64 3.73 -7.18
N SER A 61 14.24 2.84 -6.27
CA SER A 61 15.14 2.17 -5.33
C SER A 61 15.91 1.00 -5.93
N ASN A 62 15.71 0.70 -7.23
CA ASN A 62 16.20 -0.49 -7.90
C ASN A 62 15.81 -1.78 -7.15
N GLY A 63 14.52 -1.89 -6.78
CA GLY A 63 13.96 -3.06 -6.10
C GLY A 63 14.30 -3.19 -4.61
N LYS A 64 15.05 -2.24 -4.02
CA LYS A 64 15.45 -2.29 -2.60
C LYS A 64 14.27 -2.11 -1.64
N TYR A 65 13.35 -1.21 -1.97
CA TYR A 65 12.05 -1.13 -1.32
C TYR A 65 11.02 -1.87 -2.16
N LYS A 66 10.07 -2.54 -1.50
CA LYS A 66 9.02 -3.32 -2.15
C LYS A 66 7.68 -2.62 -2.01
N ALA A 67 7.00 -2.45 -3.12
CA ALA A 67 5.64 -1.97 -3.18
C ALA A 67 4.74 -2.94 -2.40
N VAL A 68 3.91 -2.37 -1.52
CA VAL A 68 3.13 -3.20 -0.60
C VAL A 68 1.92 -3.74 -1.32
N PHE A 69 1.90 -5.04 -1.60
CA PHE A 69 0.71 -5.71 -2.10
C PHE A 69 -0.33 -5.80 -0.98
N HIS A 70 -1.45 -5.10 -1.15
CA HIS A 70 -2.44 -4.91 -0.10
C HIS A 70 -3.87 -5.00 -0.65
N ARG A 71 -4.83 -5.20 0.25
CA ARG A 71 -6.28 -5.23 -0.06
C ARG A 71 -7.06 -4.62 1.10
N THR A 72 -8.35 -4.37 0.90
CA THR A 72 -9.24 -4.07 2.03
C THR A 72 -10.39 -5.06 2.14
N THR A 73 -10.67 -5.50 3.36
CA THR A 73 -11.85 -6.28 3.73
C THR A 73 -12.97 -5.35 4.19
N VAL A 74 -14.18 -5.88 4.22
CA VAL A 74 -15.36 -5.16 4.72
C VAL A 74 -15.79 -5.72 6.07
N ASN A 75 -16.54 -4.93 6.83
CA ASN A 75 -17.07 -5.36 8.12
C ASN A 75 -18.60 -5.46 8.06
N LYS A 76 -19.16 -6.43 8.80
CA LYS A 76 -20.61 -6.69 8.86
C LYS A 76 -21.38 -5.55 9.52
N ASP A 77 -20.85 -5.04 10.62
CA ASP A 77 -21.59 -4.20 11.55
C ASP A 77 -21.13 -2.74 11.50
N LYS A 78 -19.84 -2.50 11.23
CA LYS A 78 -19.21 -1.17 11.28
C LYS A 78 -18.87 -0.64 9.90
N THR A 79 -19.02 0.67 9.71
CA THR A 79 -18.52 1.36 8.52
C THR A 79 -17.04 1.67 8.70
N ARG A 80 -16.21 1.10 7.83
CA ARG A 80 -14.80 1.45 7.71
C ARG A 80 -14.66 2.69 6.82
N MET A 81 -13.86 3.66 7.26
CA MET A 81 -13.50 4.83 6.48
C MET A 81 -11.99 5.00 6.50
N SER A 82 -11.42 5.42 5.38
CA SER A 82 -10.01 5.79 5.31
C SER A 82 -9.78 6.83 4.23
N TRP A 83 -8.82 7.72 4.45
CA TRP A 83 -8.41 8.75 3.49
C TRP A 83 -6.99 8.46 3.02
N PRO A 84 -6.80 7.93 1.79
CA PRO A 84 -5.48 7.80 1.20
C PRO A 84 -5.02 9.13 0.60
N VAL A 85 -3.79 9.51 0.87
CA VAL A 85 -3.08 10.62 0.23
C VAL A 85 -1.90 10.02 -0.53
N PHE A 86 -1.96 10.09 -1.85
CA PHE A 86 -0.93 9.59 -2.74
C PHE A 86 0.11 10.68 -2.99
N ILE A 87 1.36 10.38 -2.69
CA ILE A 87 2.51 11.20 -3.04
C ILE A 87 3.05 10.64 -4.34
N GLU A 88 3.04 11.47 -5.38
CA GLU A 88 3.47 11.09 -6.72
C GLU A 88 4.44 12.15 -7.28
N PRO A 89 5.43 11.76 -8.09
CA PRO A 89 6.15 12.67 -8.96
C PRO A 89 5.20 13.39 -9.90
N LYS A 90 5.67 14.50 -10.45
CA LYS A 90 4.92 15.19 -11.51
C LYS A 90 4.83 14.29 -12.74
N ALA A 91 3.71 14.35 -13.45
CA ALA A 91 3.43 13.48 -14.60
C ALA A 91 4.49 13.55 -15.72
N GLU A 92 5.23 14.66 -15.83
CA GLU A 92 6.27 14.85 -16.85
C GLU A 92 7.63 14.26 -16.44
N ARG A 93 7.74 13.69 -15.23
CA ARG A 93 8.97 13.07 -14.74
C ARG A 93 9.00 11.59 -15.09
N GLU A 94 10.06 11.19 -15.76
CA GLU A 94 10.40 9.79 -15.92
C GLU A 94 10.95 9.22 -14.60
N VAL A 95 10.44 8.06 -14.21
CA VAL A 95 10.88 7.33 -13.01
C VAL A 95 11.67 6.11 -13.44
N GLY A 96 12.90 6.01 -12.93
CA GLY A 96 13.79 4.88 -13.16
C GLY A 96 14.74 4.68 -11.98
N PRO A 97 15.53 3.59 -11.97
CA PRO A 97 16.49 3.32 -10.91
C PRO A 97 17.44 4.49 -10.67
N HIS A 98 17.58 4.91 -9.41
CA HIS A 98 18.52 5.97 -9.07
C HIS A 98 19.96 5.49 -9.36
N PRO A 99 20.80 6.26 -10.09
CA PRO A 99 22.11 5.77 -10.55
C PRO A 99 23.04 5.26 -9.45
N LYS A 100 22.97 5.83 -8.23
CA LYS A 100 23.74 5.36 -7.06
C LYS A 100 23.30 4.01 -6.48
N LEU A 101 22.15 3.49 -6.89
CA LEU A 101 21.58 2.22 -6.42
C LEU A 101 21.74 1.08 -7.44
N VAL A 102 22.30 1.40 -8.61
CA VAL A 102 22.65 0.45 -9.67
C VAL A 102 24.13 0.12 -9.55
N ASN A 103 24.47 -1.17 -9.48
CA ASN A 103 25.85 -1.67 -9.43
C ASN A 103 25.91 -3.12 -9.93
N GLN A 104 27.09 -3.75 -9.89
CA GLN A 104 27.25 -5.13 -10.37
C GLN A 104 26.43 -6.16 -9.58
N ASP A 105 26.23 -5.94 -8.28
CA ASP A 105 25.46 -6.83 -7.41
C ASP A 105 23.94 -6.56 -7.48
N ASN A 106 23.55 -5.38 -7.98
CA ASN A 106 22.15 -4.97 -8.18
C ASN A 106 22.02 -4.26 -9.54
N PRO A 107 22.01 -5.01 -10.65
CA PRO A 107 21.82 -4.45 -11.99
C PRO A 107 20.40 -3.86 -12.15
N PRO A 108 20.16 -3.06 -13.21
CA PRO A 108 18.83 -2.54 -13.52
C PRO A 108 17.79 -3.63 -13.80
#